data_AF-A0AAD5J0I2-F1
#
_entry.id   AF-A0AAD5J0I2-F1
#
_cell.length_a   1.000
_cell.length_b   1.000
_cell.length_c   1.000
_cell.angle_alpha   90.00
_cell.angle_beta   90.00
_cell.angle_gamma   90.00
#
_symmetry.space_group_name_H-M   'P 1'
#
loop_
_entity.id
_entity.type
_entity.pdbx_description
1 polymer ?
#
loop_
_entity_poly.entity_id
_entity_poly.type
_entity_poly.pdbx_seq_one_letter_code
_entity_poly.pdbx_strand_id
1 'polypeptide(L)'
;MANEEPEVKLERFLQWLQVNNVELRGCKIKYCGENKGFGIFSSNQVSDGVLLVVPLDLAITPMRVLQDPLLGPECRAMFKEGEVDDRFLMILLLTVERLRKNSSWKPYFDMLPTTFGNPLWFTDDELLELKGTTLHRATELQKLKLLSLYNEKVKGLVKKLLLLDGDSESEVSFEDFLWANSIFWTRALNIPLPHSYVFPQIQEDQDNCGPVSKSYEVFIDQSEELISEQEGKSDEGEVHQVNGITSTSLQSETLWVEGLVPGIDFCNHDLKAAATWEVDATGSVTGVPYSMYLLSVGKCSPIQDGEEISISYGNKGNEELLYLYGFVIDDNPDDYLMVHYPLEAIQSIPNSDTKAVLLEAQRAELRCLLPKSLLDNGFFSTSPSK
;
A
#
# COMPACT_ATOMS: atom_id res chain seq x y z
N MET A 1 23.12 -15.25 10.61
CA MET A 1 23.95 -14.10 11.07
C MET A 1 23.47 -13.74 12.45
N ALA A 2 24.35 -13.37 13.39
CA ALA A 2 23.94 -12.98 14.73
C ALA A 2 22.90 -11.84 14.64
N ASN A 3 21.79 -11.94 15.38
CA ASN A 3 20.77 -10.90 15.43
C ASN A 3 21.42 -9.61 15.97
N GLU A 4 21.75 -8.72 15.05
CA GLU A 4 22.23 -7.38 15.36
C GLU A 4 21.15 -6.65 16.17
N GLU A 5 21.56 -5.97 17.24
CA GLU A 5 20.63 -5.29 18.15
C GLU A 5 19.79 -4.26 17.37
N PRO A 6 18.47 -4.17 17.63
CA PRO A 6 17.57 -3.23 16.92
C PRO A 6 18.06 -1.78 16.91
N GLU A 7 18.78 -1.36 17.96
CA GLU A 7 19.36 -0.02 18.09
C GLU A 7 20.45 0.26 17.03
N VAL A 8 21.31 -0.72 16.74
CA VAL A 8 22.39 -0.58 15.75
C VAL A 8 21.82 -0.47 14.33
N LYS A 9 20.78 -1.26 14.04
CA LYS A 9 20.06 -1.15 12.76
C LYS A 9 19.40 0.21 12.60
N LEU A 10 18.75 0.69 13.66
CA LEU A 10 18.12 2.01 13.68
C LEU A 10 19.14 3.13 13.47
N GLU A 11 20.30 3.08 14.12
CA GLU A 11 21.34 4.11 13.94
C GLU A 11 21.83 4.17 12.48
N ARG A 12 22.08 3.02 11.84
CA ARG A 12 22.46 2.96 10.43
C ARG A 12 21.35 3.49 9.51
N PHE A 13 20.10 3.16 9.82
CA PHE A 13 18.96 3.67 9.06
C PHE A 13 18.83 5.19 9.18
N LEU A 14 18.98 5.76 10.38
CA LEU A 14 18.95 7.21 10.59
C LEU A 14 20.10 7.92 9.85
N GLN A 15 21.31 7.36 9.85
CA GLN A 15 22.42 7.87 9.05
C GLN A 15 22.11 7.82 7.55
N TRP A 16 21.50 6.72 7.09
CA TRP A 16 21.09 6.57 5.70
C TRP A 16 20.00 7.58 5.30
N LEU A 17 19.01 7.82 6.16
CA LEU A 17 18.00 8.87 5.96
C LEU A 17 18.66 10.25 5.82
N GLN A 18 19.61 10.57 6.69
CA GLN A 18 20.34 11.84 6.65
C GLN A 18 21.13 12.01 5.34
N VAL A 19 21.83 10.97 4.87
CA VAL A 19 22.58 11.00 3.61
C VAL A 19 21.66 11.18 2.39
N ASN A 20 20.42 10.72 2.49
CA ASN A 20 19.41 10.87 1.44
C ASN A 20 18.51 12.12 1.62
N ASN A 21 18.95 13.09 2.42
CA ASN A 21 18.27 14.38 2.63
C ASN A 21 16.85 14.25 3.21
N VAL A 22 16.60 13.22 4.02
CA VAL A 22 15.37 13.12 4.80
C VAL A 22 15.50 13.98 6.05
N GLU A 23 14.48 14.79 6.32
CA GLU A 23 14.46 15.69 7.46
C GLU A 23 13.44 15.25 8.51
N LEU A 24 13.93 14.79 9.67
CA LEU A 24 13.11 14.56 10.85
C LEU A 24 12.92 15.89 11.60
N ARG A 25 11.77 16.53 11.40
CA ARG A 25 11.42 17.82 12.01
C ARG A 25 10.61 17.59 13.27
N GLY A 26 11.27 17.68 14.41
CA GLY A 26 10.64 17.48 15.71
C GLY A 26 9.92 16.12 15.87
N CYS A 27 10.48 15.09 15.25
CA CYS A 27 10.10 13.70 15.49
C CYS A 27 11.34 12.81 15.57
N LYS A 28 11.14 11.57 16.03
CA LYS A 28 12.16 10.52 16.15
C LYS A 28 11.53 9.16 15.94
N ILE A 29 12.26 8.26 15.32
CA ILE A 29 11.86 6.86 15.16
C ILE A 29 12.26 6.10 16.42
N LYS A 30 11.36 5.31 17.00
CA LYS A 30 11.64 4.48 18.18
C LYS A 30 11.04 3.09 18.04
N TYR A 31 11.63 2.13 18.76
CA TYR A 31 11.06 0.81 18.91
C TYR A 31 9.93 0.84 19.96
N CYS A 32 8.76 0.30 19.59
CA CYS A 32 7.51 0.25 20.35
C CYS A 32 7.21 -1.15 20.94
N GLY A 33 8.18 -2.06 20.92
CA GLY A 33 8.00 -3.45 21.35
C GLY A 33 7.61 -4.40 20.21
N GLU A 34 7.53 -5.68 20.53
CA GLU A 34 7.38 -6.76 19.54
C GLU A 34 6.08 -6.67 18.74
N ASN A 35 4.99 -6.22 19.36
CA ASN A 35 3.66 -6.17 18.73
C ASN A 35 3.49 -5.02 17.71
N LYS A 36 4.18 -3.90 17.93
CA LYS A 36 4.07 -2.68 17.09
C LYS A 36 5.29 -2.44 16.21
N GLY A 37 6.43 -3.06 16.52
CA GLY A 37 7.68 -2.81 15.81
C GLY A 37 8.19 -1.40 16.08
N PHE A 38 8.47 -0.62 15.04
CA PHE A 38 8.92 0.76 15.16
C PHE A 38 7.79 1.75 14.89
N GLY A 39 7.86 2.92 15.53
CA GLY A 39 6.91 4.02 15.37
C GLY A 39 7.60 5.38 15.29
N ILE A 40 6.87 6.37 14.80
CA ILE A 40 7.28 7.77 14.83
C ILE A 40 6.77 8.42 16.11
N PHE A 41 7.63 9.16 16.81
CA PHE A 41 7.30 9.86 18.04
C PHE A 41 7.66 11.32 17.93
N SER A 42 6.85 12.18 18.51
CA SER A 42 7.18 13.59 18.63
C SER A 42 8.45 13.80 19.46
N SER A 43 9.21 14.82 19.07
CA SER A 43 10.43 15.23 19.74
C SER A 43 10.56 16.75 19.65
N ASN A 44 10.41 17.46 20.76
CA ASN A 44 10.32 18.94 20.75
C ASN A 44 9.10 19.48 19.97
N GLN A 45 8.75 20.75 20.17
CA GLN A 45 7.67 21.41 19.42
C GLN A 45 8.19 21.95 18.09
N VAL A 46 7.47 21.67 17.00
CA VAL A 46 7.70 22.27 15.68
C VAL A 46 6.66 23.37 15.43
N SER A 47 7.09 24.51 14.89
CA SER A 47 6.22 25.68 14.70
C SER A 47 5.31 25.60 13.47
N ASP A 48 5.69 24.85 12.43
CA ASP A 48 4.98 24.80 11.14
C ASP A 48 4.10 23.53 10.97
N GLY A 49 4.15 22.60 11.93
CA GLY A 49 3.40 21.35 11.90
C GLY A 49 3.97 20.27 10.98
N VAL A 50 5.05 20.53 10.25
CA VAL A 50 5.72 19.56 9.38
C VAL A 50 6.67 18.71 10.22
N LEU A 51 6.43 17.40 10.26
CA LEU A 51 7.09 16.47 11.17
C LEU A 51 8.23 15.68 10.50
N LEU A 52 8.06 15.31 9.24
CA LEU A 52 9.03 14.52 8.49
C LEU A 52 8.95 14.92 7.03
N VAL A 53 10.08 15.14 6.36
CA VAL A 53 10.16 15.45 4.92
C VAL A 53 11.02 14.40 4.24
N VAL A 54 10.49 13.75 3.21
CA VAL A 54 11.15 12.70 2.43
C VAL A 54 11.17 13.13 0.96
N PRO A 55 12.33 13.29 0.32
CA PRO A 55 12.41 13.51 -1.12
C PRO A 55 11.74 12.37 -1.90
N LEU A 56 10.94 12.68 -2.92
CA LEU A 56 10.22 11.68 -3.71
C LEU A 56 11.17 10.69 -4.43
N ASP A 57 12.39 11.10 -4.73
CA ASP A 57 13.41 10.23 -5.33
C ASP A 57 13.81 9.05 -4.43
N LEU A 58 13.57 9.16 -3.12
CA LEU A 58 13.81 8.10 -2.15
C LEU A 58 12.63 7.11 -2.05
N ALA A 59 11.44 7.50 -2.49
CA ALA A 59 10.27 6.64 -2.49
C ALA A 59 10.44 5.49 -3.48
N ILE A 60 9.95 4.33 -3.09
CA ILE A 60 9.92 3.15 -3.93
C ILE A 60 8.54 3.10 -4.60
N THR A 61 8.52 3.22 -5.93
CA THR A 61 7.29 3.28 -6.74
C THR A 61 7.41 2.41 -7.99
N PRO A 62 6.30 2.01 -8.63
CA PRO A 62 6.31 1.28 -9.89
C PRO A 62 7.17 1.98 -10.97
N MET A 63 7.08 3.31 -11.06
CA MET A 63 7.90 4.07 -12.01
C MET A 63 9.39 3.95 -11.72
N ARG A 64 9.79 3.88 -10.45
CA ARG A 64 11.19 3.66 -10.08
C ARG A 64 11.66 2.27 -10.51
N VAL A 65 10.81 1.24 -10.37
CA VAL A 65 11.09 -0.11 -10.89
C VAL A 65 11.26 -0.08 -12.40
N LEU A 66 10.37 0.59 -13.12
CA LEU A 66 10.41 0.70 -14.57
C LEU A 66 11.60 1.53 -15.06
N GLN A 67 12.12 2.46 -14.27
CA GLN A 67 13.29 3.28 -14.59
C GLN A 67 14.62 2.65 -14.16
N ASP A 68 14.58 1.60 -13.33
CA ASP A 68 15.77 0.94 -12.84
C ASP A 68 16.62 0.40 -14.01
N PRO A 69 17.95 0.64 -14.04
CA PRO A 69 18.79 0.19 -15.15
C PRO A 69 18.86 -1.32 -15.32
N LEU A 70 18.71 -2.08 -14.23
CA LEU A 70 18.83 -3.53 -14.19
C LEU A 70 17.46 -4.21 -14.39
N LEU A 71 16.48 -3.82 -13.59
CA LEU A 71 15.13 -4.42 -13.57
C LEU A 71 14.24 -3.87 -14.69
N GLY A 72 14.41 -2.58 -15.02
CA GLY A 72 13.54 -1.83 -15.90
C GLY A 72 13.39 -2.41 -17.31
N PRO A 73 14.43 -2.93 -18.00
CA PRO A 73 14.27 -3.50 -19.33
C PRO A 73 13.24 -4.65 -19.39
N GLU A 74 13.33 -5.60 -18.46
CA GLU A 74 12.42 -6.74 -18.39
C GLU A 74 11.03 -6.29 -17.92
N CYS A 75 10.97 -5.48 -16.86
CA CYS A 75 9.73 -4.99 -16.28
C CYS A 75 8.91 -4.15 -17.28
N ARG A 76 9.57 -3.27 -18.05
CA ARG A 76 8.90 -2.46 -19.09
C ARG A 76 8.35 -3.31 -20.23
N ALA A 77 8.99 -4.43 -20.57
CA ALA A 77 8.49 -5.32 -21.61
C ALA A 77 7.17 -5.98 -21.15
N MET A 78 7.19 -6.64 -20.00
CA MET A 78 6.00 -7.28 -19.43
C MET A 78 4.86 -6.29 -19.15
N PHE A 79 5.17 -5.09 -18.65
CA PHE A 79 4.17 -4.06 -18.35
C PHE A 79 3.48 -3.56 -19.62
N LYS A 80 4.24 -3.32 -20.71
CA LYS A 80 3.68 -2.90 -22.00
C LYS A 80 2.80 -3.97 -22.65
N GLU A 81 3.08 -5.24 -22.38
CA GLU A 81 2.30 -6.38 -22.87
C GLU A 81 1.07 -6.65 -21.99
N GLY A 82 0.90 -5.92 -20.88
CA GLY A 82 -0.21 -6.10 -19.95
C GLY A 82 -0.08 -7.36 -19.10
N GLU A 83 1.12 -7.96 -19.02
CA GLU A 83 1.34 -9.20 -18.27
C GLU A 83 1.51 -8.98 -16.76
N VAL A 84 1.85 -7.75 -16.37
CA VAL A 84 2.11 -7.33 -14.98
C VAL A 84 1.55 -5.94 -14.75
N ASP A 85 1.10 -5.71 -13.52
CA ASP A 85 0.58 -4.42 -13.03
C ASP A 85 1.57 -3.75 -12.07
N ASP A 86 1.22 -2.55 -11.61
CA ASP A 86 2.02 -1.76 -10.67
C ASP A 86 2.32 -2.52 -9.36
N ARG A 87 1.32 -3.26 -8.86
CA ARG A 87 1.45 -4.07 -7.64
C ARG A 87 2.48 -5.18 -7.81
N PHE A 88 2.43 -5.91 -8.93
CA PHE A 88 3.41 -6.94 -9.24
C PHE A 88 4.82 -6.38 -9.32
N LEU A 89 5.00 -5.21 -9.96
CA LEU A 89 6.30 -4.55 -10.07
C LEU A 89 6.88 -4.21 -8.69
N MET A 90 6.05 -3.69 -7.79
CA MET A 90 6.44 -3.36 -6.43
C MET A 90 6.87 -4.62 -5.64
N ILE A 91 6.05 -5.67 -5.66
CA ILE A 91 6.34 -6.93 -4.95
C ILE A 91 7.59 -7.61 -5.54
N LEU A 92 7.78 -7.55 -6.86
CA LEU A 92 8.97 -8.09 -7.52
C LEU A 92 10.23 -7.36 -7.05
N LEU A 93 10.23 -6.02 -7.05
CA LEU A 93 11.36 -5.23 -6.58
C LEU A 93 11.70 -5.57 -5.12
N LEU A 94 10.70 -5.59 -4.24
CA LEU A 94 10.88 -5.96 -2.83
C LEU A 94 11.51 -7.35 -2.69
N THR A 95 11.06 -8.32 -3.51
CA THR A 95 11.60 -9.68 -3.51
C THR A 95 13.07 -9.71 -3.94
N VAL A 96 13.43 -8.96 -5.00
CA VAL A 96 14.81 -8.90 -5.49
C VAL A 96 15.71 -8.18 -4.49
N GLU A 97 15.32 -7.01 -4.01
CA GLU A 97 16.11 -6.17 -3.10
C GLU A 97 16.34 -6.85 -1.73
N ARG A 98 15.41 -7.71 -1.27
CA ARG A 98 15.62 -8.56 -0.09
C ARG A 98 16.82 -9.50 -0.24
N LEU A 99 17.01 -10.06 -1.43
CA LEU A 99 18.08 -11.02 -1.73
C LEU A 99 19.37 -10.32 -2.18
N ARG A 100 19.26 -9.06 -2.62
CA ARG A 100 20.36 -8.29 -3.18
C ARG A 100 21.38 -7.89 -2.12
N LYS A 101 22.63 -8.34 -2.30
CA LYS A 101 23.72 -8.06 -1.35
C LYS A 101 24.14 -6.58 -1.35
N ASN A 102 24.10 -5.94 -2.52
CA ASN A 102 24.59 -4.57 -2.74
C ASN A 102 23.44 -3.58 -3.01
N SER A 103 22.41 -3.60 -2.17
CA SER A 103 21.29 -2.66 -2.26
C SER A 103 21.65 -1.31 -1.66
N SER A 104 21.36 -0.22 -2.37
CA SER A 104 21.41 1.14 -1.80
C SER A 104 20.33 1.37 -0.74
N TRP A 105 19.22 0.62 -0.79
CA TRP A 105 18.14 0.65 0.19
C TRP A 105 18.37 -0.31 1.36
N LYS A 106 19.51 -1.00 1.42
CA LYS A 106 19.78 -2.00 2.46
C LYS A 106 19.51 -1.51 3.89
N PRO A 107 19.91 -0.30 4.31
CA PRO A 107 19.59 0.19 5.65
C PRO A 107 18.08 0.34 5.93
N TYR A 108 17.28 0.64 4.91
CA TYR A 108 15.82 0.66 5.01
C TYR A 108 15.24 -0.76 5.08
N PHE A 109 15.68 -1.67 4.18
CA PHE A 109 15.22 -3.06 4.16
C PHE A 109 15.57 -3.83 5.44
N ASP A 110 16.72 -3.54 6.06
CA ASP A 110 17.14 -4.16 7.32
C ASP A 110 16.24 -3.77 8.52
N MET A 111 15.45 -2.69 8.38
CA MET A 111 14.47 -2.22 9.36
C MET A 111 13.05 -2.77 9.13
N LEU A 112 12.77 -3.31 7.93
CA LEU A 112 11.46 -3.84 7.61
C LEU A 112 11.14 -5.09 8.46
N PRO A 113 9.87 -5.32 8.84
CA PRO A 113 9.46 -6.49 9.61
C PRO A 113 9.86 -7.79 8.90
N THR A 114 10.29 -8.79 9.67
CA THR A 114 10.57 -10.13 9.15
C THR A 114 9.47 -11.14 9.47
N THR A 115 8.52 -10.76 10.32
CA THR A 115 7.37 -11.56 10.75
C THR A 115 6.11 -10.72 10.65
N PHE A 116 4.97 -11.38 10.44
CA PHE A 116 3.67 -10.71 10.26
C PHE A 116 2.59 -11.46 11.02
N GLY A 117 1.61 -10.72 11.56
CA GLY A 117 0.45 -11.29 12.23
C GLY A 117 -0.74 -11.57 11.31
N ASN A 118 -0.58 -11.45 9.99
CA ASN A 118 -1.67 -11.70 9.07
C ASN A 118 -1.83 -13.21 8.77
N PRO A 119 -3.04 -13.69 8.41
CA PRO A 119 -3.32 -15.11 8.24
C PRO A 119 -2.48 -15.85 7.19
N LEU A 120 -1.83 -15.13 6.25
CA LEU A 120 -0.93 -15.77 5.29
C LEU A 120 0.31 -16.37 5.97
N TRP A 121 0.64 -15.92 7.18
CA TRP A 121 1.78 -16.38 7.98
C TRP A 121 1.39 -17.33 9.12
N PHE A 122 0.09 -17.58 9.30
CA PHE A 122 -0.38 -18.51 10.31
C PHE A 122 0.06 -19.93 10.01
N THR A 123 0.41 -20.64 11.08
CA THR A 123 0.52 -22.09 11.10
C THR A 123 -0.82 -22.73 10.77
N ASP A 124 -0.80 -24.03 10.41
CA ASP A 124 -2.03 -24.76 10.10
C ASP A 124 -3.02 -24.77 11.28
N ASP A 125 -2.51 -24.86 12.51
CA ASP A 125 -3.34 -24.84 13.72
C ASP A 125 -3.95 -23.45 13.97
N GLU A 126 -3.18 -22.37 13.83
CA GLU A 126 -3.68 -20.99 13.96
C GLU A 126 -4.71 -20.65 12.88
N LEU A 127 -4.48 -21.09 11.64
CA LEU A 127 -5.44 -20.89 10.55
C LEU A 127 -6.72 -21.69 10.82
N LEU A 128 -6.64 -22.88 11.42
CA LEU A 128 -7.80 -23.70 11.75
C LEU A 128 -8.73 -23.03 12.77
N GLU A 129 -8.22 -22.18 13.65
CA GLU A 129 -9.03 -21.37 14.57
C GLU A 129 -9.94 -20.36 13.83
N LEU A 130 -9.58 -19.98 12.60
CA LEU A 130 -10.42 -19.14 11.74
C LEU A 130 -11.51 -19.94 11.00
N LYS A 131 -11.55 -21.27 11.12
CA LYS A 131 -12.45 -22.12 10.33
C LYS A 131 -13.92 -21.73 10.51
N GLY A 132 -14.60 -21.56 9.38
CA GLY A 132 -16.01 -21.14 9.34
C GLY A 132 -16.20 -19.62 9.19
N THR A 133 -15.11 -18.84 9.29
CA THR A 133 -15.12 -17.43 8.91
C THR A 133 -14.85 -17.25 7.41
N THR A 134 -15.19 -16.08 6.89
CA THR A 134 -14.80 -15.59 5.56
C THR A 134 -13.28 -15.54 5.41
N LEU A 135 -12.58 -15.12 6.47
CA LEU A 135 -11.14 -14.95 6.50
C LEU A 135 -10.37 -16.26 6.27
N HIS A 136 -10.81 -17.39 6.82
CA HIS A 136 -10.18 -18.70 6.56
C HIS A 136 -10.18 -19.03 5.07
N ARG A 137 -11.36 -18.96 4.43
CA ARG A 137 -11.50 -19.27 3.00
C ARG A 137 -10.71 -18.29 2.14
N ALA A 138 -10.78 -17.00 2.45
CA ALA A 138 -10.02 -15.97 1.73
C ALA A 138 -8.51 -16.24 1.81
N THR A 139 -8.02 -16.58 3.00
CA THR A 139 -6.60 -16.89 3.24
C THR A 139 -6.14 -18.12 2.47
N GLU A 140 -6.90 -19.22 2.47
CA GLU A 140 -6.56 -20.43 1.72
C GLU A 140 -6.47 -20.15 0.21
N LEU A 141 -7.47 -19.46 -0.35
CA LEU A 141 -7.50 -19.11 -1.77
C LEU A 141 -6.33 -18.20 -2.15
N GLN A 142 -6.02 -17.21 -1.30
CA GLN A 142 -4.92 -16.30 -1.54
C GLN A 142 -3.56 -17.01 -1.45
N LYS A 143 -3.34 -17.90 -0.46
CA LYS A 143 -2.12 -18.72 -0.37
C LYS A 143 -1.90 -19.54 -1.64
N LEU A 144 -2.95 -20.18 -2.16
CA LEU A 144 -2.88 -20.95 -3.41
C LEU A 144 -2.57 -20.08 -4.63
N LYS A 145 -3.24 -18.91 -4.75
CA LYS A 145 -3.01 -17.95 -5.85
C LYS A 145 -1.57 -17.45 -5.84
N LEU A 146 -1.06 -17.05 -4.69
CA LEU A 146 0.32 -16.56 -4.54
C LEU A 146 1.34 -17.67 -4.83
N LEU A 147 1.09 -18.90 -4.39
CA LEU A 147 1.99 -20.03 -4.65
C LEU A 147 2.03 -20.39 -6.14
N SER A 148 0.90 -20.37 -6.85
CA SER A 148 0.86 -20.55 -8.31
C SER A 148 1.62 -19.44 -9.02
N LEU A 149 1.34 -18.17 -8.72
CA LEU A 149 2.05 -17.03 -9.30
C LEU A 149 3.56 -17.09 -9.06
N TYR A 150 3.96 -17.52 -7.86
CA TYR A 150 5.36 -17.70 -7.51
C TYR A 150 6.05 -18.75 -8.40
N ASN A 151 5.45 -19.94 -8.51
CA ASN A 151 6.02 -21.05 -9.26
C ASN A 151 6.05 -20.78 -10.77
N GLU A 152 5.00 -20.15 -11.30
CA GLU A 152 4.81 -19.95 -12.74
C GLU A 152 5.60 -18.75 -13.27
N LYS A 153 5.72 -17.67 -12.48
CA LYS A 153 6.30 -16.40 -12.95
C LYS A 153 7.47 -15.93 -12.09
N VAL A 154 7.24 -15.70 -10.79
CA VAL A 154 8.19 -14.96 -9.94
C VAL A 154 9.53 -15.69 -9.79
N LYS A 155 9.51 -17.00 -9.55
CA LYS A 155 10.73 -17.79 -9.29
C LYS A 155 11.73 -17.70 -10.45
N GLY A 156 11.26 -17.87 -11.68
CA GLY A 156 12.09 -17.78 -12.87
C GLY A 156 12.59 -16.37 -13.13
N LEU A 157 11.72 -15.38 -12.95
CA LEU A 157 12.03 -13.97 -13.16
C LEU A 157 13.06 -13.46 -12.16
N VAL A 158 12.88 -13.68 -10.85
CA VAL A 158 13.83 -13.25 -9.82
C VAL A 158 15.20 -13.91 -10.03
N LYS A 159 15.24 -15.20 -10.36
CA LYS A 159 16.50 -15.89 -10.68
C LYS A 159 17.23 -15.24 -11.86
N LYS A 160 16.51 -14.86 -12.91
CA LYS A 160 17.08 -14.15 -14.06
C LYS A 160 17.63 -12.78 -13.64
N LEU A 161 16.90 -12.03 -12.83
CA LEU A 161 17.28 -10.68 -12.41
C LEU A 161 18.49 -10.69 -11.45
N LEU A 162 18.56 -11.62 -10.51
CA LEU A 162 19.72 -11.79 -9.63
C LEU A 162 20.98 -12.18 -10.41
N LEU A 163 20.85 -13.05 -11.42
CA LEU A 163 21.96 -13.41 -12.30
C LEU A 163 22.49 -12.19 -13.06
N LEU A 164 21.61 -11.28 -13.51
CA LEU A 164 22.01 -10.04 -14.16
C LEU A 164 22.75 -9.08 -13.21
N ASP A 165 22.42 -9.11 -11.91
CA ASP A 165 23.14 -8.37 -10.86
C ASP A 165 24.48 -9.02 -10.45
N GLY A 166 24.83 -10.17 -11.05
CA GLY A 166 26.03 -10.92 -10.73
C GLY A 166 25.89 -11.85 -9.51
N ASP A 167 24.67 -12.07 -9.01
CA ASP A 167 24.39 -13.05 -7.97
C ASP A 167 23.84 -14.35 -8.56
N SER A 168 24.73 -15.33 -8.75
CA SER A 168 24.38 -16.66 -9.24
C SER A 168 24.09 -17.68 -8.14
N GLU A 169 24.32 -17.33 -6.87
CA GLU A 169 24.22 -18.26 -5.74
C GLU A 169 22.90 -18.14 -4.99
N SER A 170 22.33 -16.93 -4.94
CA SER A 170 21.06 -16.70 -4.26
C SER A 170 19.90 -17.36 -5.00
N GLU A 171 19.10 -18.13 -4.27
CA GLU A 171 17.84 -18.69 -4.75
C GLU A 171 16.68 -18.08 -3.99
N VAL A 172 15.68 -17.60 -4.73
CA VAL A 172 14.44 -17.10 -4.15
C VAL A 172 13.62 -18.27 -3.62
N SER A 173 13.03 -18.08 -2.43
CA SER A 173 12.03 -18.98 -1.85
C SER A 173 10.62 -18.40 -1.96
N PHE A 174 9.60 -19.22 -1.74
CA PHE A 174 8.22 -18.72 -1.65
C PHE A 174 8.05 -17.74 -0.48
N GLU A 175 8.76 -17.97 0.62
CA GLU A 175 8.72 -17.12 1.80
C GLU A 175 9.26 -15.71 1.52
N ASP A 176 10.29 -15.57 0.67
CA ASP A 176 10.80 -14.25 0.25
C ASP A 176 9.77 -13.45 -0.55
N PHE A 177 9.05 -14.13 -1.45
CA PHE A 177 7.96 -13.52 -2.21
C PHE A 177 6.76 -13.18 -1.33
N LEU A 178 6.39 -14.08 -0.40
CA LEU A 178 5.31 -13.85 0.55
C LEU A 178 5.63 -12.68 1.50
N TRP A 179 6.90 -12.55 1.90
CA TRP A 179 7.42 -11.41 2.65
C TRP A 179 7.23 -10.11 1.87
N ALA A 180 7.63 -10.09 0.60
CA ALA A 180 7.49 -8.91 -0.24
C ALA A 180 6.02 -8.49 -0.43
N ASN A 181 5.13 -9.46 -0.64
CA ASN A 181 3.68 -9.22 -0.67
C ASN A 181 3.19 -8.61 0.65
N SER A 182 3.62 -9.15 1.78
CA SER A 182 3.19 -8.67 3.11
C SER A 182 3.73 -7.28 3.43
N ILE A 183 4.97 -6.97 3.03
CA ILE A 183 5.52 -5.62 3.12
C ILE A 183 4.71 -4.62 2.31
N PHE A 184 4.36 -4.95 1.06
CA PHE A 184 3.55 -4.08 0.23
C PHE A 184 2.23 -3.73 0.93
N TRP A 185 1.45 -4.74 1.35
CA TRP A 185 0.15 -4.51 1.98
C TRP A 185 0.22 -3.80 3.33
N THR A 186 1.30 -4.01 4.09
CA THR A 186 1.44 -3.42 5.43
C THR A 186 2.03 -2.02 5.43
N ARG A 187 2.71 -1.59 4.35
CA ARG A 187 3.53 -0.35 4.34
C ARG A 187 3.36 0.55 3.13
N ALA A 188 2.72 0.08 2.06
CA ALA A 188 2.47 0.95 0.91
C ALA A 188 1.53 2.10 1.31
N LEU A 189 1.87 3.30 0.86
CA LEU A 189 1.10 4.52 1.02
C LEU A 189 0.62 4.98 -0.35
N ASN A 190 -0.52 5.67 -0.36
CA ASN A 190 -0.99 6.41 -1.53
C ASN A 190 -0.21 7.71 -1.66
N ILE A 191 0.63 7.80 -2.69
CA ILE A 191 1.51 8.95 -2.95
C ILE A 191 0.86 9.83 -4.04
N PRO A 192 0.46 11.08 -3.72
CA PRO A 192 -0.07 12.02 -4.71
C PRO A 192 1.05 12.67 -5.50
N LEU A 193 1.58 11.97 -6.50
CA LEU A 193 2.70 12.45 -7.32
C LEU A 193 2.26 13.56 -8.28
N PRO A 194 3.02 14.66 -8.40
CA PRO A 194 2.77 15.66 -9.42
C PRO A 194 3.00 15.07 -10.81
N HIS A 195 2.10 15.31 -11.76
CA HIS A 195 2.29 14.84 -13.14
C HIS A 195 3.63 15.33 -13.74
N SER A 196 4.06 16.55 -13.44
CA SER A 196 5.34 17.11 -13.89
C SER A 196 6.57 16.37 -13.35
N TYR A 197 6.44 15.71 -12.20
CA TYR A 197 7.50 14.91 -11.61
C TYR A 197 7.61 13.55 -12.32
N VAL A 198 6.48 12.92 -12.63
CA VAL A 198 6.43 11.62 -13.32
C VAL A 198 6.78 11.75 -14.80
N PHE A 199 6.32 12.83 -15.44
CA PHE A 199 6.56 13.14 -16.85
C PHE A 199 7.24 14.51 -16.99
N PRO A 200 8.56 14.60 -16.77
CA PRO A 200 9.30 15.83 -16.96
C PRO A 200 9.14 16.33 -18.40
N GLN A 201 8.73 17.58 -18.58
CA GLN A 201 8.75 18.21 -19.90
C GLN A 201 10.20 18.33 -20.35
N ILE A 202 10.62 17.51 -21.31
CA ILE A 202 11.90 17.68 -21.98
C ILE A 202 11.82 19.02 -22.71
N GLN A 203 12.62 20.01 -22.29
CA GLN A 203 12.88 21.17 -23.15
C GLN A 203 13.62 20.62 -24.37
N GLU A 204 12.88 20.41 -25.47
CA GLU A 204 13.47 20.23 -26.78
C GLU A 204 14.21 21.53 -27.13
N ASP A 205 15.52 21.53 -26.92
CA ASP A 205 16.40 22.39 -27.69
C ASP A 205 16.08 22.12 -29.17
N GLN A 206 15.82 23.21 -29.91
CA GLN A 206 15.43 23.17 -31.32
C GLN A 206 16.46 22.41 -32.16
N ASP A 207 16.24 21.12 -32.37
CA ASP A 207 16.78 20.39 -33.51
C ASP A 207 15.75 19.36 -34.01
N ASN A 208 15.14 19.75 -35.14
CA ASN A 208 14.25 18.99 -36.01
C ASN A 208 14.38 17.45 -35.94
N CYS A 209 13.43 16.78 -35.27
CA CYS A 209 12.92 15.48 -35.71
C CYS A 209 11.47 15.31 -35.21
N GLY A 210 10.58 14.81 -36.08
CA GLY A 210 9.11 14.90 -35.95
C GLY A 210 8.47 14.16 -34.77
N PRO A 211 7.15 14.35 -34.57
CA PRO A 211 6.51 14.08 -33.29
C PRO A 211 6.30 12.57 -33.08
N VAL A 212 6.85 12.05 -32.00
CA VAL A 212 6.39 10.78 -31.41
C VAL A 212 5.57 11.13 -30.17
N SER A 213 4.35 11.60 -30.39
CA SER A 213 3.33 11.61 -29.36
C SER A 213 2.80 10.18 -29.19
N LYS A 214 3.34 9.44 -28.21
CA LYS A 214 2.69 8.27 -27.64
C LYS A 214 2.35 8.60 -26.20
N SER A 215 1.07 8.85 -25.97
CA SER A 215 0.45 8.91 -24.65
C SER A 215 0.80 7.66 -23.86
N TYR A 216 1.40 7.85 -22.69
CA TYR A 216 1.38 6.85 -21.63
C TYR A 216 -0.02 6.92 -21.02
N GLU A 217 -0.97 6.17 -21.58
CA GLU A 217 -2.21 5.88 -20.87
C GLU A 217 -1.84 4.91 -19.75
N VAL A 218 -1.79 5.45 -18.52
CA VAL A 218 -1.79 4.64 -17.31
C VAL A 218 -3.14 3.92 -17.29
N PHE A 219 -3.11 2.60 -17.45
CA PHE A 219 -4.28 1.77 -17.18
C PHE A 219 -4.53 1.82 -15.67
N ILE A 220 -5.53 2.60 -15.25
CA ILE A 220 -6.15 2.44 -13.94
C ILE A 220 -6.84 1.08 -13.99
N ASP A 221 -6.17 0.05 -13.51
CA ASP A 221 -6.79 -1.26 -13.36
C ASP A 221 -7.73 -1.22 -12.16
N GLN A 222 -9.02 -1.35 -12.44
CA GLN A 222 -10.05 -1.65 -11.46
C GLN A 222 -10.00 -3.15 -11.16
N SER A 223 -8.94 -3.57 -10.47
CA SER A 223 -8.91 -4.85 -9.75
C SER A 223 -8.99 -4.59 -8.24
N GLU A 224 -9.95 -3.76 -7.86
CA GLU A 224 -10.60 -3.82 -6.55
C GLU A 224 -11.76 -4.81 -6.64
N GLU A 225 -11.47 -6.10 -6.56
CA GLU A 225 -12.39 -6.98 -5.84
C GLU A 225 -11.89 -7.04 -4.41
N LEU A 226 -12.73 -6.50 -3.52
CA LEU A 226 -12.62 -6.39 -2.06
C LEU A 226 -12.11 -5.03 -1.54
N ILE A 227 -13.09 -4.13 -1.37
CA ILE A 227 -13.23 -3.05 -0.36
C ILE A 227 -12.47 -1.75 -0.67
N SER A 228 -13.12 -0.86 -1.42
CA SER A 228 -13.07 0.58 -1.14
C SER A 228 -14.45 1.20 -1.38
N GLU A 229 -15.05 1.80 -0.36
CA GLU A 229 -16.23 2.67 -0.50
C GLU A 229 -15.72 4.13 -0.46
N GLN A 230 -16.02 4.91 -1.51
CA GLN A 230 -16.00 6.37 -1.46
C GLN A 230 -17.43 6.90 -1.38
N GLU A 231 -17.72 7.70 -0.35
CA GLU A 231 -18.92 8.51 -0.24
C GLU A 231 -18.80 9.80 -1.07
N GLY A 232 -19.85 10.16 -1.81
CA GLY A 232 -19.98 11.47 -2.46
C GLY A 232 -21.40 11.75 -2.95
N LYS A 233 -22.04 12.78 -2.40
CA LYS A 233 -23.35 13.35 -2.78
C LYS A 233 -23.24 14.32 -3.96
N SER A 234 -24.35 14.42 -4.72
CA SER A 234 -24.84 15.53 -5.59
C SER A 234 -24.07 15.75 -6.91
N ASP A 235 -24.65 16.12 -8.05
CA ASP A 235 -25.96 16.69 -8.43
C ASP A 235 -26.17 16.46 -9.96
N GLU A 236 -27.41 16.49 -10.45
CA GLU A 236 -27.75 16.30 -11.88
C GLU A 236 -27.33 17.49 -12.77
N GLY A 237 -26.84 17.22 -13.99
CA GLY A 237 -26.60 18.26 -15.01
C GLY A 237 -26.21 17.72 -16.39
N GLU A 238 -27.03 18.04 -17.39
CA GLU A 238 -27.05 17.51 -18.77
C GLU A 238 -25.78 17.75 -19.61
N VAL A 239 -25.53 16.79 -20.52
CA VAL A 239 -24.47 16.80 -21.53
C VAL A 239 -24.81 17.76 -22.67
N HIS A 240 -24.03 18.83 -22.84
CA HIS A 240 -23.94 19.55 -24.11
C HIS A 240 -22.49 19.60 -24.61
N GLN A 241 -22.28 18.94 -25.74
CA GLN A 241 -21.05 18.87 -26.50
C GLN A 241 -20.81 20.21 -27.22
N VAL A 242 -19.75 20.94 -26.85
CA VAL A 242 -19.24 22.08 -27.64
C VAL A 242 -17.73 22.00 -27.74
N ASN A 243 -17.27 21.86 -28.98
CA ASN A 243 -15.86 21.91 -29.37
C ASN A 243 -15.26 23.30 -29.14
N GLY A 244 -14.17 23.34 -28.37
CA GLY A 244 -13.18 24.41 -28.43
C GLY A 244 -12.74 24.96 -27.07
N ILE A 245 -11.41 25.06 -26.92
CA ILE A 245 -10.62 26.03 -26.13
C ILE A 245 -9.73 25.40 -25.03
N THR A 246 -8.49 25.94 -25.02
CA THR A 246 -7.48 26.08 -23.94
C THR A 246 -6.50 24.94 -23.62
N SER A 247 -5.27 25.14 -24.11
CA SER A 247 -4.02 24.50 -23.72
C SER A 247 -3.49 25.05 -22.37
N THR A 248 -4.30 25.03 -21.31
CA THR A 248 -3.91 25.61 -20.00
C THR A 248 -4.30 24.83 -18.74
N SER A 249 -4.69 23.55 -18.80
CA SER A 249 -5.07 22.80 -17.57
C SER A 249 -4.40 21.44 -17.32
N LEU A 250 -3.49 20.95 -18.16
CA LEU A 250 -2.80 19.66 -17.92
C LEU A 250 -1.65 19.73 -16.90
N GLN A 251 -1.29 20.92 -16.41
CA GLN A 251 -0.16 21.08 -15.48
C GLN A 251 -0.50 20.78 -14.01
N SER A 252 -1.78 20.55 -13.67
CA SER A 252 -2.23 20.33 -12.28
C SER A 252 -2.81 18.94 -12.02
N GLU A 253 -2.55 17.95 -12.87
CA GLU A 253 -3.01 16.59 -12.60
C GLU A 253 -2.10 15.92 -11.55
N THR A 254 -2.73 15.39 -10.50
CA THR A 254 -2.08 14.56 -9.49
C THR A 254 -2.28 13.10 -9.86
N LEU A 255 -1.19 12.34 -9.89
CA LEU A 255 -1.21 10.90 -10.13
C LEU A 255 -1.06 10.19 -8.78
N TRP A 256 -2.03 9.33 -8.45
CA TRP A 256 -2.00 8.54 -7.23
C TRP A 256 -1.31 7.22 -7.49
N VAL A 257 -0.30 6.92 -6.68
CA VAL A 257 0.52 5.72 -6.83
C VAL A 257 0.77 5.09 -5.47
N GLU A 258 0.60 3.78 -5.38
CA GLU A 258 0.96 3.01 -4.19
C GLU A 258 2.46 2.74 -4.15
N GLY A 259 3.12 3.14 -3.07
CA GLY A 259 4.56 3.01 -2.92
C GLY A 259 5.04 3.05 -1.48
N LEU A 260 6.30 2.70 -1.25
CA LEU A 260 6.91 2.76 0.08
C LEU A 260 7.68 4.08 0.20
N VAL A 261 7.52 4.76 1.34
CA VAL A 261 8.17 6.05 1.60
C VAL A 261 9.02 5.94 2.86
N PRO A 262 10.33 5.62 2.72
CA PRO A 262 11.20 5.32 3.85
C PRO A 262 11.17 6.38 4.94
N GLY A 263 10.58 6.01 6.08
CA GLY A 263 10.41 6.88 7.24
C GLY A 263 8.95 7.21 7.52
N ILE A 264 8.17 7.66 6.53
CA ILE A 264 6.73 7.93 6.74
C ILE A 264 5.97 6.61 6.95
N ASP A 265 6.40 5.55 6.26
CA ASP A 265 5.85 4.19 6.39
C ASP A 265 6.11 3.52 7.77
N PHE A 266 6.76 4.22 8.71
CA PHE A 266 6.90 3.80 10.11
C PHE A 266 5.78 4.34 11.01
N CYS A 267 4.87 5.17 10.49
CA CYS A 267 3.74 5.63 11.28
C CYS A 267 2.76 4.48 11.51
N ASN A 268 2.47 4.17 12.78
CA ASN A 268 1.46 3.18 13.15
C ASN A 268 0.04 3.73 12.96
N HIS A 269 -0.93 2.83 12.93
CA HIS A 269 -2.35 3.17 12.81
C HIS A 269 -2.95 3.66 14.13
N ASP A 270 -3.79 4.69 14.06
CA ASP A 270 -4.77 5.04 15.10
C ASP A 270 -6.04 5.59 14.42
N LEU A 271 -7.20 5.31 15.01
CA LEU A 271 -8.51 5.84 14.59
C LEU A 271 -8.56 7.38 14.71
N LYS A 272 -7.80 7.94 15.66
CA LYS A 272 -7.59 9.37 15.86
C LYS A 272 -6.18 9.75 15.42
N ALA A 273 -5.92 9.55 14.13
CA ALA A 273 -4.65 9.88 13.49
C ALA A 273 -4.14 11.26 13.90
N ALA A 274 -2.90 11.32 14.39
CA ALA A 274 -2.23 12.55 14.78
C ALA A 274 -1.57 13.28 13.61
N ALA A 275 -1.46 12.61 12.46
CA ALA A 275 -0.85 13.14 11.26
C ALA A 275 -1.50 12.60 9.98
N THR A 276 -1.26 13.33 8.88
CA THR A 276 -1.52 12.92 7.50
C THR A 276 -0.29 13.23 6.65
N TRP A 277 -0.31 12.95 5.37
CA TRP A 277 0.79 13.28 4.47
C TRP A 277 0.32 14.01 3.23
N GLU A 278 1.21 14.84 2.70
CA GLU A 278 1.00 15.63 1.49
C GLU A 278 2.29 15.65 0.66
N VAL A 279 2.20 16.14 -0.57
CA VAL A 279 3.35 16.30 -1.47
C VAL A 279 3.55 17.76 -1.82
N ASP A 280 4.77 18.25 -1.62
CA ASP A 280 5.20 19.58 -2.04
C ASP A 280 6.07 19.46 -3.30
N ALA A 281 5.47 19.76 -4.44
CA ALA A 281 6.16 19.77 -5.73
C ALA A 281 7.22 20.88 -5.82
N THR A 282 7.03 21.99 -5.11
CA THR A 282 7.81 23.23 -5.31
C THR A 282 8.87 23.46 -4.24
N GLY A 283 8.70 22.87 -3.07
CA GLY A 283 9.47 23.18 -1.87
C GLY A 283 9.00 24.46 -1.16
N SER A 284 7.81 24.97 -1.46
CA SER A 284 7.29 26.19 -0.81
C SER A 284 6.88 25.97 0.66
N VAL A 285 6.49 24.74 1.01
CA VAL A 285 6.11 24.33 2.36
C VAL A 285 7.31 23.72 3.07
N THR A 286 7.98 22.77 2.40
CA THR A 286 9.04 21.99 3.04
C THR A 286 10.43 22.57 2.80
N GLY A 287 10.63 23.51 1.87
CA GLY A 287 11.97 23.91 1.43
C GLY A 287 12.69 22.86 0.58
N VAL A 288 12.09 21.69 0.37
CA VAL A 288 12.63 20.58 -0.44
C VAL A 288 11.68 20.34 -1.61
N PRO A 289 12.07 20.66 -2.86
CA PRO A 289 11.21 20.42 -4.01
C PRO A 289 10.98 18.92 -4.21
N TYR A 290 9.81 18.56 -4.75
CA TYR A 290 9.41 17.17 -4.96
C TYR A 290 9.62 16.31 -3.71
N SER A 291 9.00 16.72 -2.60
CA SER A 291 9.05 15.97 -1.35
C SER A 291 7.66 15.57 -0.88
N MET A 292 7.56 14.40 -0.27
CA MET A 292 6.42 13.99 0.53
C MET A 292 6.71 14.32 1.99
N TYR A 293 5.73 14.86 2.71
CA TYR A 293 5.93 15.24 4.10
C TYR A 293 4.77 14.78 4.98
N LEU A 294 5.12 14.46 6.23
CA LEU A 294 4.18 14.14 7.29
C LEU A 294 3.77 15.44 7.99
N LEU A 295 2.47 15.72 8.00
CA LEU A 295 1.86 16.92 8.56
C LEU A 295 1.03 16.56 9.80
N SER A 296 1.24 17.26 10.90
CA SER A 296 0.42 17.11 12.10
C SER A 296 -1.03 17.56 11.85
N VAL A 297 -1.99 16.75 12.25
CA VAL A 297 -3.42 17.03 12.11
C VAL A 297 -4.08 17.23 13.48
N GLY A 298 -4.89 18.28 13.59
CA GLY A 298 -6.12 18.21 14.39
C GLY A 298 -6.02 18.09 15.91
N LYS A 299 -4.93 18.45 16.59
CA LYS A 299 -4.98 18.66 18.05
C LYS A 299 -5.16 20.15 18.38
N CYS A 300 -6.25 20.50 19.07
CA CYS A 300 -6.38 21.79 19.78
C CYS A 300 -5.34 21.95 20.90
N SER A 301 -4.59 20.89 21.22
CA SER A 301 -3.47 20.87 22.17
C SER A 301 -2.16 20.50 21.43
N PRO A 302 -1.02 21.09 21.79
CA PRO A 302 0.28 20.67 21.22
C PRO A 302 0.50 19.17 21.40
N ILE A 303 1.08 18.49 20.40
CA ILE A 303 1.57 17.11 20.59
C ILE A 303 2.58 17.15 21.75
N GLN A 304 2.35 16.33 22.79
CA GLN A 304 3.25 16.29 23.93
C GLN A 304 4.53 15.56 23.56
N ASP A 305 5.67 16.03 24.05
CA ASP A 305 6.96 15.39 23.75
C ASP A 305 6.93 13.91 24.12
N GLY A 306 7.28 13.06 23.16
CA GLY A 306 7.28 11.62 23.33
C GLY A 306 5.95 10.91 23.09
N GLU A 307 4.89 11.61 22.64
CA GLU A 307 3.68 10.98 22.10
C GLU A 307 3.96 10.33 20.74
N GLU A 308 3.37 9.15 20.51
CA GLU A 308 3.38 8.45 19.22
C GLU A 308 2.58 9.26 18.18
N ILE A 309 3.17 9.45 17.01
CA ILE A 309 2.55 10.09 15.85
C ILE A 309 2.02 8.97 14.96
N SER A 310 0.71 8.82 14.96
CA SER A 310 -0.01 7.84 14.16
C SER A 310 -0.68 8.46 12.94
N ILE A 311 -0.90 7.63 11.92
CA ILE A 311 -1.70 7.96 10.73
C ILE A 311 -2.95 7.06 10.69
N SER A 312 -3.93 7.41 9.84
CA SER A 312 -5.04 6.50 9.57
C SER A 312 -4.69 5.59 8.40
N TYR A 313 -4.89 4.28 8.56
CA TYR A 313 -4.82 3.30 7.47
C TYR A 313 -6.19 3.16 6.77
N GLY A 314 -7.16 4.00 7.14
CA GLY A 314 -8.56 3.92 6.73
C GLY A 314 -9.46 3.38 7.84
N ASN A 315 -10.75 3.61 7.69
CA ASN A 315 -11.79 3.12 8.59
C ASN A 315 -12.10 1.67 8.19
N LYS A 316 -11.37 0.71 8.78
CA LYS A 316 -11.41 -0.71 8.40
C LYS A 316 -11.91 -1.57 9.56
N GLY A 317 -12.68 -2.60 9.24
CA GLY A 317 -13.13 -3.59 10.21
C GLY A 317 -11.98 -4.51 10.65
N ASN A 318 -12.14 -5.22 11.78
CA ASN A 318 -11.05 -6.04 12.32
C ASN A 318 -10.67 -7.21 11.41
N GLU A 319 -11.61 -7.75 10.63
CA GLU A 319 -11.33 -8.79 9.63
C GLU A 319 -10.35 -8.27 8.56
N GLU A 320 -10.56 -7.05 8.08
CA GLU A 320 -9.71 -6.43 7.07
C GLU A 320 -8.36 -6.00 7.65
N LEU A 321 -8.35 -5.42 8.86
CA LEU A 321 -7.11 -5.07 9.56
C LEU A 321 -6.22 -6.30 9.80
N LEU A 322 -6.82 -7.41 10.23
CA LEU A 322 -6.09 -8.65 10.43
C LEU A 322 -5.56 -9.21 9.11
N TYR A 323 -6.38 -9.20 8.06
CA TYR A 323 -6.01 -9.72 6.75
C TYR A 323 -4.87 -8.94 6.10
N LEU A 324 -4.93 -7.61 6.12
CA LEU A 324 -3.97 -6.74 5.44
C LEU A 324 -2.75 -6.41 6.30
N TYR A 325 -2.96 -6.06 7.56
CA TYR A 325 -1.92 -5.51 8.43
C TYR A 325 -1.46 -6.47 9.53
N GLY A 326 -2.24 -7.50 9.84
CA GLY A 326 -1.88 -8.49 10.85
C GLY A 326 -2.10 -8.02 12.30
N PHE A 327 -3.02 -7.09 12.52
CA PHE A 327 -3.45 -6.68 13.87
C PHE A 327 -4.96 -6.44 13.91
N VAL A 328 -5.51 -6.38 15.12
CA VAL A 328 -6.91 -5.99 15.38
C VAL A 328 -6.94 -4.88 16.43
N ILE A 329 -8.04 -4.13 16.46
CA ILE A 329 -8.27 -3.06 17.43
C ILE A 329 -9.39 -3.49 18.37
N ASP A 330 -9.11 -3.42 19.67
CA ASP A 330 -10.13 -3.62 20.71
C ASP A 330 -11.19 -2.52 20.59
N ASP A 331 -12.47 -2.93 20.66
CA ASP A 331 -13.62 -2.01 20.55
C ASP A 331 -13.59 -1.10 19.30
N ASN A 332 -13.11 -1.64 18.17
CA ASN A 332 -13.10 -0.94 16.89
C ASN A 332 -14.51 -0.43 16.51
N PRO A 333 -14.72 0.90 16.39
CA PRO A 333 -16.02 1.48 16.06
C PRO A 333 -16.42 1.24 14.60
N ASP A 334 -15.45 0.96 13.72
CA ASP A 334 -15.65 0.69 12.30
C ASP A 334 -15.75 -0.83 12.01
N ASP A 335 -15.91 -1.65 13.05
CA ASP A 335 -16.01 -3.11 12.93
C ASP A 335 -17.35 -3.55 12.35
N TYR A 336 -17.30 -4.55 11.46
CA TYR A 336 -18.46 -5.08 10.77
C TYR A 336 -18.33 -6.59 10.57
N LEU A 337 -19.48 -7.25 10.36
CA LEU A 337 -19.54 -8.64 9.96
C LEU A 337 -19.77 -8.71 8.44
N MET A 338 -18.82 -9.28 7.71
CA MET A 338 -19.00 -9.55 6.27
C MET A 338 -19.74 -10.86 6.06
N VAL A 339 -20.81 -10.83 5.28
CA VAL A 339 -21.56 -12.03 4.90
C VAL A 339 -21.61 -12.12 3.37
N HIS A 340 -21.05 -13.19 2.82
CA HIS A 340 -21.19 -13.49 1.39
C HIS A 340 -22.54 -14.12 1.10
N TYR A 341 -23.17 -13.68 0.01
CA TYR A 341 -24.35 -14.35 -0.49
C TYR A 341 -23.95 -15.68 -1.13
N PRO A 342 -24.55 -16.82 -0.74
CA PRO A 342 -24.20 -18.12 -1.30
C PRO A 342 -24.60 -18.17 -2.79
N LEU A 343 -23.61 -18.39 -3.67
CA LEU A 343 -23.82 -18.47 -5.11
C LEU A 343 -24.82 -19.57 -5.49
N GLU A 344 -24.81 -20.68 -4.75
CA GLU A 344 -25.73 -21.79 -4.94
C GLU A 344 -27.19 -21.38 -4.68
N ALA A 345 -27.42 -20.42 -3.77
CA ALA A 345 -28.75 -19.90 -3.52
C ALA A 345 -29.25 -19.03 -4.70
N ILE A 346 -28.35 -18.33 -5.41
CA ILE A 346 -28.71 -17.55 -6.62
C ILE A 346 -29.21 -18.49 -7.73
N GLN A 347 -28.67 -19.70 -7.82
CA GLN A 347 -29.12 -20.67 -8.82
C GLN A 347 -30.54 -21.19 -8.53
N SER A 348 -30.98 -21.12 -7.27
CA SER A 348 -32.29 -21.61 -6.83
C SER A 348 -33.43 -20.59 -6.94
N ILE A 349 -33.13 -19.30 -7.17
CA ILE A 349 -34.14 -18.25 -7.21
C ILE A 349 -34.79 -18.11 -8.61
N PRO A 350 -36.07 -17.74 -8.70
CA PRO A 350 -36.72 -17.46 -9.98
C PRO A 350 -35.97 -16.38 -10.77
N ASN A 351 -35.81 -16.62 -12.08
CA ASN A 351 -35.08 -15.76 -13.02
C ASN A 351 -33.60 -15.57 -12.64
N SER A 352 -32.94 -16.63 -12.15
CA SER A 352 -31.53 -16.65 -11.74
C SER A 352 -30.61 -16.06 -12.83
N ASP A 353 -30.78 -16.49 -14.08
CA ASP A 353 -29.89 -16.10 -15.18
C ASP A 353 -29.98 -14.61 -15.47
N THR A 354 -31.20 -14.07 -15.53
CA THR A 354 -31.43 -12.63 -15.73
C THR A 354 -30.90 -11.81 -14.56
N LYS A 355 -31.05 -12.30 -13.33
CA LYS A 355 -30.52 -11.62 -12.15
C LYS A 355 -29.00 -11.66 -12.11
N ALA A 356 -28.37 -12.78 -12.49
CA ALA A 356 -26.91 -12.89 -12.56
C ALA A 356 -26.32 -11.90 -13.57
N VAL A 357 -26.90 -11.79 -14.77
CA VAL A 357 -26.49 -10.80 -15.77
C VAL A 357 -26.67 -9.38 -15.26
N LEU A 358 -27.77 -9.09 -14.52
CA LEU A 358 -27.98 -7.77 -13.94
C LEU A 358 -26.94 -7.44 -12.86
N LEU A 359 -26.64 -8.41 -11.98
CA LEU A 359 -25.64 -8.26 -10.93
C LEU A 359 -24.25 -8.02 -11.53
N GLU A 360 -23.88 -8.77 -12.58
CA GLU A 360 -22.63 -8.56 -13.31
C GLU A 360 -22.59 -7.19 -14.01
N ALA A 361 -23.67 -6.81 -14.71
CA ALA A 361 -23.77 -5.52 -15.38
C ALA A 361 -23.71 -4.33 -14.40
N GLN A 362 -24.20 -4.52 -13.17
CA GLN A 362 -24.13 -3.52 -12.10
C GLN A 362 -22.84 -3.60 -11.29
N ARG A 363 -21.97 -4.59 -11.55
CA ARG A 363 -20.80 -4.89 -10.71
C ARG A 363 -21.19 -5.02 -9.24
N ALA A 364 -22.34 -5.64 -8.99
CA ALA A 364 -22.89 -5.78 -7.66
C ALA A 364 -22.02 -6.75 -6.84
N GLU A 365 -21.57 -6.31 -5.68
CA GLU A 365 -20.82 -7.17 -4.78
C GLU A 365 -21.76 -8.18 -4.11
N LEU A 366 -21.43 -9.47 -4.20
CA LEU A 366 -22.20 -10.55 -3.58
C LEU A 366 -21.86 -10.74 -2.10
N ARG A 367 -21.83 -9.63 -1.37
CA ARG A 367 -21.59 -9.56 0.06
C ARG A 367 -22.35 -8.40 0.67
N CYS A 368 -22.62 -8.49 1.95
CA CYS A 368 -23.11 -7.38 2.74
C CYS A 368 -22.25 -7.18 3.99
N LEU A 369 -22.12 -5.92 4.40
CA LEU A 369 -21.48 -5.53 5.64
C LEU A 369 -22.58 -5.27 6.67
N LEU A 370 -22.58 -6.07 7.73
CA LEU A 370 -23.57 -5.97 8.79
C LEU A 370 -22.93 -5.31 10.03
N PRO A 371 -23.68 -4.45 10.75
CA PRO A 371 -23.13 -3.80 11.93
C PRO A 371 -22.88 -4.83 13.03
N LYS A 372 -21.77 -4.66 13.76
CA LYS A 372 -21.40 -5.51 14.90
C LYS A 372 -22.48 -5.59 15.98
N SER A 373 -23.32 -4.56 16.11
CA SER A 373 -24.43 -4.53 17.08
C SER A 373 -25.44 -5.68 16.90
N LEU A 374 -25.47 -6.35 15.75
CA LEU A 374 -26.25 -7.58 15.57
C LEU A 374 -25.77 -8.72 16.49
N LEU A 375 -24.52 -8.69 16.94
CA LEU A 375 -23.92 -9.68 17.83
C LEU A 375 -24.09 -9.34 19.31
N ASP A 376 -24.61 -8.16 19.67
CA ASP A 376 -24.74 -7.71 21.07
C ASP A 376 -25.59 -8.65 21.93
N ASN A 377 -26.54 -9.36 21.31
CA ASN A 377 -27.42 -10.34 21.96
C ASN A 377 -26.96 -11.79 21.78
N GLY A 378 -25.78 -12.00 21.21
CA GLY A 378 -25.24 -13.32 20.83
C GLY A 378 -25.93 -13.92 19.60
N PHE A 379 -25.41 -15.05 19.11
CA PHE A 379 -25.95 -15.79 17.97
C PHE A 379 -27.25 -16.55 18.28
N PHE A 380 -27.49 -16.85 19.55
CA PHE A 380 -28.65 -17.63 20.00
C PHE A 380 -29.64 -16.70 20.69
N SER A 381 -30.91 -16.72 20.25
CA SER A 381 -31.92 -15.91 20.92
C SER A 381 -32.02 -16.30 22.40
N THR A 382 -32.00 -15.31 23.28
CA THR A 382 -32.36 -15.43 24.69
C THR A 382 -33.87 -15.62 24.86
N SER A 383 -34.48 -16.54 24.11
CA SER A 383 -35.86 -16.95 24.38
C SER A 383 -35.82 -17.94 25.55
N PRO A 384 -36.43 -17.63 26.71
CA PRO A 384 -36.60 -18.64 27.74
C PRO A 384 -37.48 -19.74 27.17
N SER A 385 -37.02 -20.99 27.27
CA SER A 385 -37.82 -22.18 26.97
C SER A 385 -39.16 -22.07 27.70
N LYS A 386 -40.24 -21.83 26.94
CA LYS A 386 -41.62 -21.90 27.42
C LYS A 386 -42.13 -23.32 27.38
#